data_AF-A0AAW1BUW9-F1
#
_entry.id   AF-A0AAW1BUW9-F1
#
_cell.length_a   1.000
_cell.length_b   1.000
_cell.length_c   1.000
_cell.angle_alpha   90.00
_cell.angle_beta   90.00
_cell.angle_gamma   90.00
#
_symmetry.space_group_name_H-M   'P 1'
#
loop_
_entity.id
_entity.type
_entity.pdbx_description
1 polymer ?
#
loop_
_entity_poly.entity_id
_entity_poly.type
_entity_poly.pdbx_seq_one_letter_code
_entity_poly.pdbx_strand_id
1 'polypeptide(L)' 'MMQYWAEFARTGNPSGLVATEAEWPLYNATEQNFFLLNTESSKEVEKEPDHNCGFLKRHFSKAEDPRKFGY' A
#
# COMPACT_ATOMS: atom_id res chain seq x y z
N MET A 1 -5.55 4.23 14.51
CA MET A 1 -5.27 5.10 13.34
C MET A 1 -4.45 6.35 13.64
N MET A 2 -4.92 7.28 14.47
CA MET A 2 -4.19 8.54 14.72
C MET A 2 -2.81 8.32 15.35
N GLN A 3 -2.67 7.33 16.23
CA GLN A 3 -1.37 6.96 16.82
C GLN A 3 -0.36 6.50 15.78
N TYR A 4 -0.76 5.63 14.84
CA TYR A 4 0.11 5.18 13.73
C TYR A 4 0.66 6.38 12.92
N TRP A 5 -0.19 7.37 12.62
CA TRP A 5 0.24 8.57 11.91
C TRP A 5 1.13 9.49 12.74
N ALA A 6 0.84 9.66 14.03
CA ALA A 6 1.66 10.47 14.93
C ALA A 6 3.07 9.88 15.09
N GLU A 7 3.17 8.56 15.29
CA GLU A 7 4.45 7.86 15.41
C GLU A 7 5.24 7.86 14.10
N PHE A 8 4.57 7.69 12.96
CA PHE A 8 5.19 7.84 11.65
C PHE A 8 5.73 9.25 11.43
N ALA A 9 4.96 10.30 11.75
CA ALA A 9 5.44 11.68 11.61
C ALA A 9 6.63 11.98 12.53
N ARG A 10 6.69 11.34 13.71
CA ARG A 10 7.76 11.52 14.69
C ARG A 10 9.04 10.75 14.36
N THR A 11 8.93 9.52 13.86
CA THR A 11 10.07 8.57 13.75
C THR A 11 10.24 7.92 12.39
N GLY A 12 9.27 8.06 11.49
CA GLY A 12 9.19 7.29 10.25
C GLY A 12 8.69 5.86 10.43
N ASN A 13 8.45 5.40 11.67
CA ASN A 13 7.87 4.09 11.96
C ASN A 13 6.46 4.23 12.56
N PRO A 14 5.40 3.75 11.88
CA PRO A 14 4.04 3.85 12.38
C PRO A 14 3.79 3.03 13.65
N SER A 15 4.50 1.92 13.89
CA SER A 15 4.35 1.09 15.10
C SER A 15 4.93 1.75 16.36
N GLY A 16 5.72 2.82 16.22
CA GLY A 16 6.39 3.48 17.33
C GLY A 16 7.44 2.59 18.01
N LEU A 17 7.92 3.01 19.19
CA LEU A 17 8.93 2.29 19.98
C LEU A 17 8.32 1.22 20.91
N VAL A 18 7.00 1.26 21.12
CA VAL A 18 6.25 0.39 22.02
C VAL A 18 5.22 -0.36 21.18
N ALA A 19 5.69 -1.27 20.33
CA ALA A 19 4.81 -2.12 19.54
C ALA A 19 4.17 -3.18 20.46
N THR A 20 3.02 -2.85 21.05
CA THR A 20 2.14 -3.82 21.74
C THR A 20 1.24 -4.59 20.77
N GLU A 21 1.03 -4.04 19.57
CA GLU A 21 0.34 -4.67 18.44
C GLU A 21 1.38 -5.06 17.37
N ALA A 22 1.01 -6.03 16.53
CA ALA A 22 1.85 -6.59 15.47
C ALA A 22 2.62 -5.49 14.72
N GLU A 23 3.92 -5.71 14.54
CA GLU A 23 4.82 -4.77 13.87
C GLU A 23 4.32 -4.48 12.45
N TRP A 24 4.32 -3.21 12.05
CA TRP A 24 3.92 -2.80 10.71
C TRP A 24 5.00 -3.22 9.71
N PRO A 25 4.73 -4.16 8.80
CA PRO A 25 5.76 -4.68 7.91
C PRO A 25 6.19 -3.60 6.92
N LEU A 26 7.49 -3.54 6.63
CA LEU A 26 8.01 -2.66 5.59
C LEU A 26 7.50 -3.10 4.22
N TYR A 27 7.09 -2.13 3.42
CA TYR A 27 6.66 -2.38 2.06
C TYR A 27 7.83 -2.84 1.19
N ASN A 28 7.63 -3.96 0.50
CA ASN A 28 8.54 -4.51 -0.49
C ASN A 28 7.78 -4.69 -1.81
N ALA A 29 8.35 -4.26 -2.94
CA ALA A 29 7.68 -4.38 -4.24
C ALA A 29 7.42 -5.84 -4.66
N THR A 30 8.21 -6.79 -4.17
CA THR A 30 8.07 -8.24 -4.45
C THR A 30 6.99 -8.87 -3.57
N GLU A 31 7.02 -8.59 -2.27
CA GLU A 31 6.12 -9.21 -1.30
C GLU A 31 4.80 -8.45 -1.16
N GLN A 32 4.80 -7.17 -1.54
CA GLN A 32 3.69 -6.24 -1.42
C GLN A 32 3.06 -6.29 -0.02
N ASN A 33 3.90 -6.15 1.01
CA ASN A 33 3.45 -6.22 2.39
C ASN A 33 2.53 -5.05 2.73
N PHE A 34 1.33 -5.34 3.23
CA PHE A 34 0.34 -4.34 3.62
C PHE A 34 -0.15 -4.60 5.05
N PHE A 35 -0.38 -3.53 5.79
CA PHE A 35 -1.03 -3.60 7.09
C PHE A 35 -2.50 -3.16 6.95
N LEU A 36 -3.43 -4.06 7.29
CA LEU A 36 -4.85 -3.75 7.24
C LEU A 36 -5.29 -3.06 8.51
N LEU A 37 -5.82 -1.86 8.31
CA LEU A 37 -6.42 -1.05 9.36
C LEU A 37 -7.90 -1.38 9.45
N ASN A 38 -8.28 -2.17 10.45
CA ASN A 38 -9.66 -2.52 10.72
C ASN A 38 -9.99 -2.33 12.23
N THR A 39 -11.27 -2.36 12.57
CA THR A 39 -11.75 -2.38 13.96
C THR A 39 -11.59 -3.75 14.64
N GLU A 40 -11.46 -4.81 13.84
CA GLU A 40 -11.05 -6.16 14.28
C GLU A 40 -9.52 -6.22 14.41
N SER A 41 -8.98 -7.03 15.34
CA SER A 41 -7.52 -7.16 15.49
C SER A 41 -6.87 -7.54 14.16
N SER A 42 -6.04 -6.63 13.66
CA SER A 42 -5.47 -6.62 12.32
C SER A 42 -4.78 -7.93 12.02
N LYS A 43 -5.39 -8.73 11.14
CA LYS A 43 -4.74 -9.88 10.49
C LYS A 43 -3.97 -9.33 9.29
N GLU A 44 -2.71 -9.71 9.19
CA GLU A 44 -1.91 -9.56 7.97
C GLU A 44 -2.76 -9.98 6.77
N VAL A 45 -3.05 -9.03 5.87
CA VAL A 45 -3.96 -9.29 4.77
C VAL A 45 -3.26 -10.18 3.76
N GLU A 46 -3.87 -11.33 3.53
CA GLU A 46 -3.64 -12.18 2.38
C GLU A 46 -3.93 -11.36 1.13
N LYS A 47 -2.85 -10.89 0.51
CA LYS A 47 -2.72 -10.17 -0.76
C LYS A 47 -4.00 -10.09 -1.61
N GLU A 48 -4.45 -8.87 -1.89
CA GLU A 48 -4.78 -8.45 -3.27
C GLU A 48 -5.20 -6.97 -3.36
N PRO A 49 -4.33 -6.12 -3.93
CA PRO A 49 -4.80 -5.04 -4.81
C PRO A 49 -4.37 -5.27 -6.27
N ASP A 50 -3.61 -6.32 -6.56
CA ASP A 50 -2.76 -6.38 -7.76
C ASP A 50 -3.54 -6.58 -9.06
N HIS A 51 -4.64 -7.36 -9.05
CA HIS A 51 -5.42 -7.61 -10.27
C HIS A 51 -5.97 -6.32 -10.90
N ASN A 52 -6.56 -5.44 -10.09
CA ASN A 52 -7.18 -4.22 -10.58
C ASN A 52 -6.11 -3.17 -10.94
N CYS A 53 -5.04 -3.06 -10.16
CA CYS A 53 -3.95 -2.14 -10.44
C CYS A 53 -3.23 -2.50 -11.76
N GLY A 54 -2.97 -3.79 -12.01
CA GLY A 54 -2.34 -4.25 -13.25
C GLY A 54 -3.21 -3.97 -14.49
N PHE A 55 -4.51 -4.23 -14.39
CA PHE A 55 -5.47 -3.90 -15.44
C PHE A 55 -5.47 -2.40 -15.75
N LEU A 56 -5.68 -1.55 -14.75
CA LEU A 56 -5.76 -0.10 -14.93
C LEU A 56 -4.44 0.45 -15.50
N LYS A 57 -3.29 0.04 -14.97
CA LYS A 57 -1.97 0.46 -15.47
C LYS A 57 -1.82 0.14 -16.96
N ARG A 58 -2.15 -1.08 -17.39
CA ARG A 58 -2.06 -1.47 -18.81
C ARG A 58 -3.00 -0.65 -19.70
N HIS A 59 -4.22 -0.40 -19.25
CA HIS A 59 -5.22 0.32 -20.05
C HIS A 59 -4.90 1.82 -20.17
N PHE A 60 -4.49 2.48 -19.09
CA PHE A 60 -4.15 3.90 -19.13
C PHE A 60 -2.80 4.17 -19.81
N SER A 61 -1.79 3.31 -19.65
CA SER A 61 -0.53 3.47 -20.41
C SER A 61 -0.71 3.33 -21.93
N LYS A 62 -1.77 2.65 -22.40
CA LYS A 62 -2.08 2.53 -23.82
C LYS A 62 -2.84 3.75 -24.36
N ALA A 63 -3.56 4.48 -23.52
CA ALA A 63 -4.31 5.67 -23.88
C ALA A 63 -3.42 6.91 -24.08
N GLU A 64 -2.21 6.88 -23.52
CA GLU A 64 -1.26 7.99 -23.53
C GLU A 64 -0.26 7.95 -24.71
N ASP A 65 -0.33 6.96 -25.61
CA ASP A 65 0.54 6.90 -26.79
C ASP A 65 0.17 8.02 -27.78
N PRO A 66 1.00 9.08 -27.94
CA PRO A 66 0.69 10.22 -28.80
C PRO A 66 0.70 9.83 -30.28
N ARG A 67 1.18 8.64 -30.63
CA ARG A 67 1.32 8.16 -32.02
C ARG A 67 0.02 7.59 -32.61
N LYS A 68 -1.11 7.67 -31.89
CA LYS A 68 -2.40 7.17 -32.36
C LYS A 68 -3.31 8.20 -33.03
N PHE A 69 -2.90 9.47 -33.09
CA PHE A 69 -3.61 10.53 -33.84
C PHE A 69 -2.68 11.21 -34.86
N GLY A 70 -2.10 10.42 -35.77
CA GLY A 70 -1.48 10.96 -36.98
C GLY A 70 -2.50 10.99 -38.11
N TYR A 71 -3.02 12.18 -38.43
CA TYR A 71 -3.62 12.49 -39.73
C TYR A 71 -2.52 12.89 -40.71
#